data_AF-A0A8T8X893-F1
#
_entry.id   AF-A0A8T8X893-F1
#
_cell.length_a   1.000
_cell.length_b   1.000
_cell.length_c   1.000
_cell.angle_alpha   90.00
_cell.angle_beta   90.00
_cell.angle_gamma   90.00
#
_symmetry.space_group_name_H-M   'P 1'
#
loop_
_entity.id
_entity.type
_entity.pdbx_description
1 polymer ?
#
loop_
_entity_poly.entity_id
_entity_poly.type
_entity_poly.pdbx_seq_one_letter_code
_entity_poly.pdbx_strand_id
1 'polypeptide(L)'
;MDCFSTFTSWKGFKKWLTFTKATSQDQEIIIFADVERGPDDLVVTYLRYRFYDRLPWDEFKRLGSSATLAVVKAGWNWIILDHMAESIREGRFKESDLDKAREKAKENRKSKFSRSASDPISYFG
;
A
#
# COMPACT_ATOMS: atom_id res chain seq x y z
N MET A 1 4.94 -16.45 -36.01
CA MET A 1 5.79 -17.59 -35.62
C MET A 1 7.05 -17.02 -35.01
N ASP A 2 7.13 -17.16 -33.68
CA ASP A 2 8.28 -17.51 -32.84
C ASP A 2 9.57 -16.67 -32.96
N CYS A 3 10.31 -16.31 -31.93
CA CYS A 3 10.21 -16.48 -30.48
C CYS A 3 11.36 -15.66 -29.85
N PHE A 4 11.11 -15.11 -28.66
CA PHE A 4 12.01 -14.89 -27.51
C PHE A 4 13.50 -14.55 -27.72
N SER A 5 13.91 -13.39 -27.19
CA SER A 5 14.75 -13.28 -25.97
C SER A 5 15.65 -12.06 -26.04
N THR A 6 15.44 -11.05 -25.18
CA THR A 6 16.54 -10.58 -24.31
C THR A 6 15.96 -9.87 -23.08
N PHE A 7 16.08 -10.55 -21.94
CA PHE A 7 16.04 -9.95 -20.61
C PHE A 7 16.99 -8.75 -20.55
N THR A 8 16.50 -7.56 -20.22
CA THR A 8 17.36 -6.48 -19.76
C THR A 8 16.94 -5.99 -18.37
N SER A 9 17.72 -6.49 -17.41
CA SER A 9 18.25 -5.75 -16.26
C SER A 9 17.27 -5.29 -15.19
N TRP A 10 16.84 -6.27 -14.40
CA TRP A 10 16.49 -6.14 -12.99
C TRP A 10 17.73 -5.71 -12.15
N LYS A 11 18.18 -4.47 -12.28
CA LYS A 11 19.26 -3.88 -11.46
C LYS A 11 18.80 -2.51 -10.94
N GLY A 12 17.97 -2.50 -9.90
CA GLY A 12 17.57 -1.25 -9.24
C GLY A 12 16.90 -1.39 -7.87
N PHE A 13 16.28 -2.53 -7.56
CA PHE A 13 15.47 -2.70 -6.34
C PHE A 13 16.22 -3.25 -5.11
N LYS A 14 17.54 -3.05 -5.00
CA LYS A 14 18.33 -3.55 -3.84
C LYS A 14 18.69 -2.50 -2.79
N LYS A 15 18.26 -1.24 -2.93
CA LYS A 15 18.61 -0.16 -1.97
C LYS A 15 17.53 0.21 -0.96
N TRP A 16 16.37 -0.45 -0.96
CA TRP A 16 15.23 -0.09 -0.09
C TRP A 16 15.05 -1.00 1.15
N LEU A 17 16.09 -1.73 1.55
CA LEU A 17 16.06 -2.67 2.68
C LEU A 17 17.04 -2.33 3.81
N THR A 18 17.62 -1.14 3.83
CA THR A 18 18.17 -0.60 5.08
C THR A 18 17.02 0.01 5.88
N PHE A 19 16.28 -0.86 6.57
CA PHE A 19 15.50 -0.48 7.75
C PHE A 19 16.51 0.06 8.77
N THR A 20 16.83 1.35 8.67
CA THR A 20 17.55 2.04 9.72
C THR A 20 16.71 1.92 10.97
N LYS A 21 17.33 1.36 12.01
CA LYS A 21 16.84 1.31 13.37
C LYS A 21 16.67 2.77 13.83
N ALA A 22 15.54 3.37 13.46
CA ALA A 22 15.18 4.71 13.85
C ALA A 22 14.96 4.67 15.37
N THR A 23 15.74 5.48 16.07
CA THR A 23 15.55 5.79 17.48
C THR A 23 14.08 6.09 17.76
N SER A 24 13.58 5.53 18.86
CA SER A 24 12.21 5.63 19.36
C SER A 24 11.87 7.09 19.73
N GLN A 25 11.65 7.92 18.72
CA GLN A 25 11.04 9.24 18.82
C GLN A 25 9.79 9.21 17.93
N ASP A 26 8.63 9.12 18.56
CA ASP A 26 7.30 9.38 18.01
C ASP A 26 7.10 9.02 16.53
N GLN A 27 7.24 7.74 16.19
CA GLN A 27 6.65 7.26 14.94
C GLN A 27 5.14 7.38 15.06
N GLU A 28 4.62 8.44 14.48
CA GLU A 28 3.20 8.68 14.32
C GLU A 28 2.50 7.44 13.77
N ILE A 29 1.60 6.88 14.57
CA ILE A 29 0.88 5.65 14.22
C ILE A 29 -0.21 6.04 13.21
N ILE A 30 0.09 5.81 11.94
CA ILE A 30 -0.83 5.96 10.81
C ILE A 30 -1.39 4.59 10.47
N ILE A 31 -2.71 4.49 10.38
CA ILE A 31 -3.40 3.30 9.87
C ILE A 31 -4.20 3.70 8.64
N PHE A 32 -3.86 3.14 7.50
CA PHE A 32 -4.60 3.33 6.26
C PHE A 32 -5.95 2.60 6.37
N ALA A 33 -7.06 3.34 6.24
CA ALA A 33 -8.40 2.79 6.43
C ALA A 33 -9.08 2.47 5.09
N ASP A 34 -9.15 3.44 4.18
CA ASP A 34 -9.71 3.26 2.83
C ASP A 34 -9.24 4.36 1.88
N VAL A 35 -9.60 4.22 0.61
CA VAL A 35 -9.38 5.22 -0.43
C VAL A 35 -10.58 5.31 -1.35
N GLU A 36 -10.89 6.53 -1.79
CA GLU A 36 -12.00 6.84 -2.68
C GLU A 36 -11.58 7.82 -3.78
N ARG A 37 -12.41 7.95 -4.81
CA ARG A 37 -12.20 8.92 -5.89
C ARG A 37 -12.58 10.33 -5.41
N GLY A 38 -11.62 11.25 -5.40
CA GLY A 38 -11.87 12.68 -5.27
C GLY A 38 -12.05 13.37 -6.63
N PRO A 39 -12.28 14.70 -6.63
CA PRO A 39 -12.45 15.47 -7.86
C PRO A 39 -11.17 15.48 -8.71
N ASP A 40 -10.02 15.71 -8.08
CA ASP A 40 -8.73 15.91 -8.76
C ASP A 40 -7.67 14.86 -8.40
N ASP A 41 -7.88 14.11 -7.32
CA ASP A 41 -6.96 13.10 -6.82
C ASP A 41 -7.71 11.99 -6.08
N LEU A 42 -7.02 10.90 -5.75
CA LEU A 42 -7.56 9.95 -4.76
C LEU A 42 -7.62 10.62 -3.39
N VAL A 43 -8.65 10.31 -2.60
CA VAL A 43 -8.78 10.75 -1.21
C VAL A 43 -8.58 9.55 -0.31
N VAL A 44 -7.56 9.62 0.54
CA VAL A 44 -7.24 8.60 1.53
C VAL A 44 -7.94 8.93 2.82
N THR A 45 -8.67 7.95 3.37
CA THR A 45 -9.10 7.97 4.76
C THR A 45 -8.11 7.17 5.59
N TYR A 46 -7.55 7.79 6.62
CA TYR A 46 -6.61 7.15 7.54
C TYR A 46 -6.90 7.53 8.98
N LEU A 47 -6.45 6.69 9.90
CA LEU A 47 -6.50 6.95 11.33
C LEU A 47 -5.13 7.44 11.78
N ARG A 48 -5.10 8.61 12.41
CA ARG A 48 -3.93 9.18 13.07
C ARG A 48 -4.22 9.24 14.56
N TYR A 49 -3.51 8.42 15.34
CA TYR A 49 -3.83 8.16 16.75
C TYR A 49 -5.26 7.64 16.96
N ARG A 50 -6.23 8.54 17.20
CA ARG A 50 -7.65 8.23 17.46
C ARG A 50 -8.62 8.92 16.51
N PHE A 51 -8.13 9.77 15.60
CA PHE A 51 -8.97 10.57 14.72
C PHE A 51 -8.85 10.10 13.29
N TYR A 52 -10.00 9.98 12.63
CA TYR A 52 -10.07 9.75 11.20
C TYR A 52 -9.83 11.07 10.48
N ASP A 53 -8.80 11.09 9.66
CA ASP A 53 -8.47 12.20 8.79
C ASP A 53 -8.62 11.77 7.32
N ARG A 54 -8.81 12.75 6.45
CA ARG A 54 -8.84 12.57 5.01
C ARG A 54 -7.84 13.50 4.35
N LEU A 55 -7.03 12.95 3.46
CA LEU A 55 -6.06 13.72 2.67
C LEU A 55 -6.10 13.28 1.21
N PRO A 56 -5.87 14.21 0.26
CA PRO A 56 -5.49 13.85 -1.10
C PRO A 56 -4.28 12.91 -1.09
N TRP A 57 -4.22 11.99 -2.05
CA TRP A 57 -3.15 11.01 -2.14
C TRP A 57 -1.78 11.67 -2.20
N ASP A 58 -1.59 12.73 -2.98
CA ASP A 58 -0.32 13.46 -3.03
C ASP A 58 0.10 14.08 -1.68
N GLU A 59 -0.85 14.51 -0.86
CA GLU A 59 -0.57 15.03 0.49
C GLU A 59 -0.29 13.89 1.47
N PHE A 60 -1.06 12.81 1.41
CA PHE A 60 -0.83 11.61 2.22
C PHE A 60 0.57 11.04 1.99
N LYS A 61 1.06 11.05 0.74
CA LYS A 61 2.43 10.62 0.41
C LYS A 61 3.51 11.44 1.11
N ARG A 62 3.25 12.72 1.40
CA ARG A 62 4.21 13.61 2.08
C ARG A 62 4.43 13.26 3.55
N LEU A 63 3.56 12.42 4.14
CA LEU A 63 3.77 11.82 5.46
C LEU A 63 4.93 10.79 5.47
N GLY A 64 5.50 10.49 4.29
CA GLY A 64 6.74 9.76 4.15
C GLY A 64 6.61 8.26 4.41
N SER A 65 7.65 7.67 4.99
CA SER A 65 7.76 6.22 5.16
C SER A 65 6.63 5.62 6.01
N SER A 66 6.08 6.37 6.97
CA SER A 66 4.94 5.94 7.79
C SER A 66 3.68 5.71 6.94
N ALA A 67 3.40 6.59 5.98
CA ALA A 67 2.28 6.43 5.05
C ALA A 67 2.47 5.21 4.13
N THR A 68 3.66 5.03 3.57
CA THR A 68 3.92 3.86 2.72
C THR A 68 3.80 2.55 3.50
N LEU A 69 4.32 2.51 4.72
CA LEU A 69 4.16 1.35 5.59
C LEU A 69 2.69 1.07 5.92
N ALA A 70 1.89 2.11 6.18
CA ALA A 70 0.46 1.98 6.47
C ALA A 70 -0.32 1.37 5.28
N VAL A 71 -0.06 1.84 4.06
CA VAL A 71 -0.66 1.29 2.81
C VAL A 71 -0.33 -0.19 2.65
N VAL A 72 0.96 -0.55 2.79
CA VAL A 72 1.41 -1.94 2.64
C VAL A 72 0.81 -2.84 3.73
N LYS A 73 0.73 -2.37 4.98
CA LYS A 73 0.10 -3.10 6.08
C LYS A 73 -1.40 -3.32 5.85
N ALA A 74 -2.08 -2.35 5.25
CA ALA A 74 -3.49 -2.48 4.87
C ALA A 74 -3.72 -3.41 3.67
N GLY A 75 -2.65 -3.93 3.04
CA GLY A 75 -2.71 -4.88 1.92
C GLY A 75 -2.79 -4.20 0.54
N TRP A 76 -2.83 -2.88 0.51
CA TRP A 76 -2.86 -2.10 -0.72
C TRP A 76 -1.51 -2.05 -1.42
N ASN A 77 -1.54 -1.83 -2.73
CA ASN A 77 -0.34 -1.67 -3.54
C ASN A 77 -0.15 -0.18 -3.87
N TRP A 78 0.93 0.39 -3.35
CA TRP A 78 1.29 1.80 -3.54
C TRP A 78 1.33 2.22 -5.02
N ILE A 79 1.92 1.40 -5.88
CA ILE A 79 2.08 1.70 -7.32
C ILE A 79 0.71 1.76 -8.01
N ILE A 80 -0.20 0.86 -7.62
CA ILE A 80 -1.57 0.86 -8.17
C ILE A 80 -2.32 2.13 -7.75
N LEU A 81 -2.15 2.57 -6.50
CA LEU A 81 -2.73 3.82 -6.01
C LEU A 81 -2.17 5.04 -6.76
N ASP A 82 -0.84 5.10 -6.99
CA ASP A 82 -0.21 6.15 -7.78
C ASP A 82 -0.76 6.22 -9.21
N HIS A 83 -0.89 5.09 -9.91
CA HIS A 83 -1.47 5.06 -11.26
C HIS A 83 -2.94 5.47 -11.30
N MET A 84 -3.72 5.13 -10.28
CA MET A 84 -5.12 5.54 -10.19
C MET A 84 -5.24 7.05 -9.95
N ALA A 85 -4.40 7.62 -9.07
CA ALA A 85 -4.32 9.06 -8.86
C ALA A 85 -3.97 9.82 -10.15
N GLU A 86 -2.99 9.31 -10.91
CA GLU A 86 -2.64 9.86 -12.24
C GLU A 86 -3.82 9.77 -13.22
N SER A 87 -4.49 8.61 -13.26
CA SER A 87 -5.66 8.41 -14.12
C SER A 87 -6.82 9.36 -13.80
N ILE A 88 -6.98 9.78 -12.53
CA ILE A 88 -7.97 10.80 -12.15
C ILE A 88 -7.61 12.14 -12.76
N ARG A 89 -6.35 12.58 -12.61
CA ARG A 89 -5.86 13.86 -13.15
C ARG A 89 -5.97 13.93 -14.67
N GLU A 90 -5.83 12.80 -15.34
CA GLU A 90 -5.94 12.70 -16.79
C GLU A 90 -7.38 12.45 -17.28
N GLY A 91 -8.36 12.34 -16.37
CA GLY A 91 -9.77 12.07 -16.72
C GLY A 91 -10.03 10.66 -17.27
N ARG A 92 -9.11 9.71 -17.06
CA ARG A 92 -9.20 8.31 -17.54
C ARG A 92 -9.59 7.31 -16.46
N PHE A 93 -9.85 7.78 -15.24
CA PHE A 93 -10.16 6.93 -14.09
C PHE A 93 -11.44 6.12 -14.29
N LYS A 94 -11.39 4.85 -13.86
CA LYS A 94 -12.53 3.93 -13.85
C LYS A 94 -12.76 3.42 -12.43
N GLU A 95 -13.98 3.58 -11.94
CA GLU A 95 -14.37 3.10 -10.61
C GLU A 95 -14.11 1.59 -10.43
N SER A 96 -14.30 0.81 -11.50
CA SER A 96 -14.03 -0.63 -11.50
C SER A 96 -12.59 -1.00 -11.15
N ASP A 97 -11.62 -0.12 -11.44
CA ASP A 97 -10.21 -0.38 -11.14
C ASP A 97 -9.94 -0.20 -9.64
N LEU A 98 -10.64 0.75 -9.01
CA LEU A 98 -10.61 0.93 -7.56
C LEU A 98 -11.26 -0.26 -6.83
N ASP A 99 -12.40 -0.75 -7.30
CA ASP A 99 -13.06 -1.93 -6.71
C ASP A 99 -12.17 -3.18 -6.78
N LYS A 100 -11.54 -3.42 -7.94
CA LYS A 100 -10.57 -4.52 -8.09
C LYS A 100 -9.38 -4.36 -7.15
N ALA A 101 -8.86 -3.14 -7.01
CA ALA A 101 -7.76 -2.86 -6.09
C ALA A 101 -8.16 -3.12 -4.63
N ARG A 102 -9.40 -2.78 -4.25
CA ARG A 102 -9.95 -3.03 -2.91
C ARG A 102 -10.10 -4.53 -2.62
N GLU A 103 -10.62 -5.31 -3.56
CA GLU A 103 -10.71 -6.77 -3.40
C GLU A 103 -9.32 -7.42 -3.30
N LYS A 104 -8.37 -6.99 -4.13
CA LYS A 104 -6.98 -7.46 -4.05
C LYS A 104 -6.32 -7.08 -2.72
N ALA A 105 -6.61 -5.88 -2.19
CA ALA A 105 -6.10 -5.47 -0.89
C ALA A 105 -6.66 -6.35 0.25
N LYS A 106 -7.95 -6.70 0.20
CA LYS A 106 -8.57 -7.64 1.14
C LYS A 106 -7.91 -9.01 1.07
N GLU A 107 -7.67 -9.53 -0.13
CA GLU A 107 -6.98 -10.82 -0.33
C GLU A 107 -5.55 -10.79 0.21
N ASN A 108 -4.77 -9.76 -0.12
CA ASN A 108 -3.41 -9.57 0.39
C ASN A 108 -3.37 -9.45 1.92
N ARG A 109 -4.38 -8.83 2.51
CA ARG A 109 -4.49 -8.74 3.96
C ARG A 109 -4.77 -10.13 4.55
N LYS A 110 -5.72 -10.87 3.99
CA LYS A 110 -6.02 -12.24 4.43
C LYS A 110 -4.81 -13.16 4.34
N SER A 111 -4.05 -13.13 3.24
CA SER A 111 -2.87 -13.99 3.07
C SER A 111 -1.74 -13.67 4.06
N LYS A 112 -1.61 -12.42 4.50
CA LYS A 112 -0.65 -12.02 5.55
C LYS A 112 -1.06 -12.50 6.95
N PHE A 113 -2.36 -12.66 7.20
CA PHE A 113 -2.89 -13.10 8.50
C PHE A 113 -3.26 -14.59 8.53
N SER A 114 -3.32 -15.27 7.38
CA SER A 114 -3.48 -16.71 7.33
C SER A 114 -2.20 -17.37 7.83
N ARG A 115 -2.27 -17.86 9.06
CA ARG A 115 -1.27 -18.73 9.68
C ARG A 115 -0.95 -19.88 8.72
N SER A 116 0.32 -20.14 8.47
CA SER A 116 0.73 -21.30 7.67
C SER A 116 0.33 -22.56 8.45
N ALA A 117 -0.17 -23.61 7.80
CA ALA A 117 -0.43 -24.90 8.46
C ALA A 117 0.84 -25.50 9.12
N SER A 118 2.01 -25.00 8.74
CA SER A 118 3.33 -25.36 9.27
C SER A 118 3.77 -24.55 10.49
N ASP A 119 2.99 -23.54 10.93
CA ASP A 119 3.37 -22.73 12.08
C ASP A 119 3.23 -23.58 13.35
N PRO A 120 4.33 -23.78 14.13
CA PRO A 120 4.36 -24.73 15.22
C PRO A 120 3.24 -24.45 16.23
N ILE A 121 2.48 -25.49 16.55
CA ILE A 121 1.50 -25.45 17.63
C ILE A 121 2.33 -25.36 18.92
N SER A 122 2.28 -24.19 19.55
CA SER A 122 2.90 -23.96 20.85
C SER A 122 2.15 -24.76 21.91
N TYR A 123 2.54 -26.01 22.12
CA TYR A 123 2.14 -26.78 23.30
C TYR A 123 2.96 -26.29 24.50
N PHE A 124 2.50 -25.24 25.17
CA PHE A 124 2.90 -25.02 26.57
C PHE A 124 2.00 -25.90 27.43
N GLY A 125 2.55 -27.05 27.84
CA GLY A 125 2.05 -27.91 28.89
C GLY A 125 3.06 -27.97 30.03
#